data_AF-A0A6V7HQE2-F1
#
_entry.id   AF-A0A6V7HQE2-F1
#
_cell.length_a   1.000
_cell.length_b   1.000
_cell.length_c   1.000
_cell.angle_alpha   90.00
_cell.angle_beta   90.00
_cell.angle_gamma   90.00
#
_symmetry.space_group_name_H-M   'P 1'
#
loop_
_entity.id
_entity.type
_entity.pdbx_description
1 polymer ?
#
loop_
_entity_poly.entity_id
_entity_poly.type
_entity_poly.pdbx_seq_one_letter_code
_entity_poly.pdbx_strand_id
1 'polypeptide(L)' 'VLLGLSNGTHINLPGVEMIPVRAFRIVPDGTNGHMTVDGEKVDYGPVQAEIFPSLANVMSP' A
#
# COMPACT_ATOMS: atom_id res chain seq x y z
N VAL A 1 4.89 10.69 -15.54
CA VAL A 1 4.16 10.45 -14.27
C VAL A 1 5.12 9.92 -13.20
N LEU A 2 5.76 8.77 -13.41
CA LEU A 2 6.58 8.13 -12.38
C LEU A 2 7.91 8.84 -12.02
N LEU A 3 8.39 9.77 -12.85
CA LEU A 3 9.65 10.51 -12.59
C LEU A 3 9.62 11.29 -11.27
N GLY A 4 8.44 11.68 -10.77
CA GLY A 4 8.29 12.36 -9.48
C GLY A 4 8.42 11.44 -8.25
N LEU A 5 8.60 10.12 -8.42
CA LEU A 5 8.88 9.23 -7.28
C LEU A 5 10.27 9.50 -6.69
N SER A 6 11.28 9.79 -7.51
CA SER A 6 12.67 9.94 -7.06
C SER A 6 12.90 11.17 -6.17
N ASN A 7 12.03 12.18 -6.27
CA ASN A 7 12.10 13.43 -5.51
C ASN A 7 10.83 13.70 -4.69
N GLY A 8 9.92 12.72 -4.57
CA GLY A 8 8.69 12.83 -3.78
C GLY A 8 7.57 13.70 -4.38
N THR A 9 7.74 14.30 -5.57
CA THR A 9 6.74 15.19 -6.17
C THR A 9 5.55 14.50 -6.84
N HIS A 10 5.55 13.17 -6.95
CA HIS A 10 4.47 12.37 -7.54
C HIS A 10 3.10 12.58 -6.87
N ILE A 11 3.07 12.97 -5.60
CA ILE A 11 1.84 13.23 -4.84
C ILE A 11 1.08 14.47 -5.31
N ASN A 12 1.72 15.35 -6.08
CA ASN A 12 1.12 16.61 -6.55
C ASN A 12 0.41 16.47 -7.91
N LEU A 13 0.34 15.26 -8.48
CA LEU A 13 -0.24 15.02 -9.79
C LEU A 13 -1.77 14.87 -9.71
N PRO A 14 -2.53 15.33 -10.72
CA PRO A 14 -3.97 15.09 -10.79
C PRO A 14 -4.28 13.58 -10.78
N GLY A 15 -5.28 13.18 -10.00
CA GLY A 15 -5.68 11.78 -9.85
C GLY A 15 -4.89 10.99 -8.80
N VAL A 16 -4.06 11.66 -8.00
CA VAL A 16 -3.37 11.06 -6.84
C VAL A 16 -3.97 11.61 -5.56
N GLU A 17 -4.39 10.73 -4.67
CA GLU A 17 -4.89 11.06 -3.34
C GLU A 17 -4.13 10.29 -2.27
N MET A 18 -3.72 10.98 -1.21
CA MET A 18 -3.02 10.40 -0.06
C MET A 18 -3.89 10.59 1.18
N ILE A 19 -4.46 9.48 1.68
CA ILE A 19 -5.37 9.50 2.81
C ILE A 19 -4.74 8.70 3.96
N PRO A 20 -4.42 9.32 5.11
CA PRO A 20 -3.91 8.59 6.26
C PRO A 20 -5.02 7.73 6.88
N VAL A 21 -4.74 6.44 7.08
CA VAL A 21 -5.70 5.47 7.63
C VAL A 21 -5.05 4.61 8.72
N ARG A 22 -5.87 3.99 9.57
CA ARG A 22 -5.44 2.98 10.55
C ARG A 22 -5.81 1.56 10.16
N ALA A 23 -6.80 1.42 9.28
CA ALA A 23 -7.22 0.15 8.72
C ALA A 23 -7.81 0.40 7.33
N PHE A 24 -7.78 -0.61 6.47
CA PHE A 24 -8.42 -0.56 5.15
C PHE A 24 -8.93 -1.93 4.74
N ARG A 25 -9.84 -1.92 3.75
CA ARG A 25 -10.31 -3.11 3.05
C ARG A 25 -10.25 -2.85 1.56
N ILE A 26 -9.62 -3.74 0.81
CA ILE A 26 -9.58 -3.74 -0.65
C ILE A 26 -10.34 -4.97 -1.13
N VAL A 27 -11.30 -4.75 -2.04
CA VAL A 27 -12.05 -5.81 -2.70
C VAL A 27 -11.85 -5.61 -4.20
N PRO A 28 -10.99 -6.40 -4.84
CA PRO A 28 -10.81 -6.34 -6.28
C PRO A 28 -12.11 -6.71 -7.01
N ASP A 29 -12.42 -5.99 -8.09
CA ASP A 29 -13.50 -6.35 -9.00
C ASP A 29 -12.92 -7.22 -10.13
N GLY A 30 -13.27 -8.51 -10.14
CA GLY A 30 -12.74 -9.50 -11.09
C GLY A 30 -12.43 -10.85 -10.50
N THR A 31 -12.09 -11.82 -11.36
CA THR A 31 -11.77 -13.21 -10.96
C THR A 31 -10.29 -13.54 -11.02
N ASN A 32 -9.48 -12.73 -11.72
CA ASN A 32 -8.05 -12.91 -11.88
C ASN A 32 -7.31 -11.59 -11.66
N GLY A 33 -6.17 -11.66 -10.97
CA GLY A 33 -5.25 -10.54 -10.86
C GLY A 33 -3.97 -10.90 -10.12
N HIS A 34 -3.14 -9.89 -9.89
CA HIS A 34 -1.86 -10.04 -9.21
C HIS A 34 -1.82 -9.10 -8.01
N MET A 35 -1.56 -9.68 -6.83
CA MET A 35 -1.40 -8.95 -5.58
C MET A 35 -0.11 -9.40 -4.90
N THR A 36 0.53 -8.46 -4.21
CA THR A 36 1.74 -8.71 -3.44
C THR A 36 1.67 -8.06 -2.06
N VAL A 37 2.30 -8.70 -1.08
CA VAL A 37 2.54 -8.15 0.28
C VAL A 37 4.04 -8.25 0.52
N ASP A 38 4.69 -7.15 0.90
CA ASP A 38 6.15 -7.05 1.07
C ASP A 38 7.00 -7.55 -0.11
N GLY A 39 6.42 -7.54 -1.32
CA GLY A 39 7.06 -8.05 -2.55
C GLY A 39 6.80 -9.52 -2.84
N GLU A 40 6.17 -10.25 -1.92
CA GLU A 40 5.82 -11.66 -2.08
C GLU A 40 4.42 -11.81 -2.70
N LYS A 41 4.24 -12.79 -3.60
CA LYS A 41 2.95 -13.05 -4.24
C LYS A 41 1.96 -13.60 -3.21
N VAL A 42 0.77 -13.03 -3.19
CA VAL A 42 -0.36 -13.52 -2.38
C VAL A 42 -1.56 -13.90 -3.25
N ASP A 43 -2.51 -14.60 -2.65
CA ASP A 43 -3.76 -14.96 -3.32
C ASP A 43 -4.56 -13.71 -3.70
N TYR A 44 -5.12 -13.74 -4.91
CA TYR A 44 -5.97 -12.67 -5.39
C TYR A 44 -7.36 -12.78 -4.75
N GLY A 45 -7.81 -11.72 -4.09
CA GLY A 45 -9.11 -11.67 -3.45
C GLY A 45 -9.27 -10.51 -2.47
N PRO A 46 -10.37 -10.47 -1.71
CA PRO A 46 -10.60 -9.45 -0.70
C PRO A 46 -9.52 -9.50 0.39
N VAL A 47 -8.91 -8.35 0.68
CA VAL A 47 -7.92 -8.19 1.76
C VAL A 47 -8.33 -7.09 2.73
N GLN A 48 -8.01 -7.30 4.00
CA GLN A 48 -8.18 -6.30 5.06
C GLN A 48 -6.90 -6.22 5.87
N ALA A 49 -6.54 -5.01 6.29
CA ALA A 49 -5.36 -4.77 7.09
C ALA A 49 -5.62 -3.67 8.12
N GLU A 50 -4.91 -3.78 9.25
CA GLU A 50 -4.91 -2.82 10.35
C GLU A 50 -3.46 -2.54 10.78
N ILE A 51 -3.20 -1.29 11.17
CA ILE A 51 -1.90 -0.84 11.64
C ILE A 51 -1.81 -1.05 13.14
N PHE A 52 -0.85 -1.88 13.57
CA PHE A 52 -0.51 -2.07 14.98
C PHE A 52 0.70 -1.18 15.35
N PRO A 53 0.49 -0.05 16.05
CA PRO A 53 1.60 0.82 16.42
C PRO A 53 2.52 0.14 17.43
N SER A 54 3.83 0.28 17.24
CA SER A 54 4.87 -0.25 18.15
C SER A 54 4.80 -1.77 18.37
N LEU A 55 4.38 -2.53 17.36
CA LEU A 55 4.25 -3.99 17.47
C LEU A 55 5.59 -4.71 17.68
N ALA A 56 6.67 -4.18 17.13
CA ALA A 56 8.00 -4.76 17.20
C ALA A 56 9.08 -3.69 17.43
N ASN A 57 10.17 -4.08 18.08
CA ASN A 57 11.35 -3.24 18.28
C ASN A 57 12.40 -3.59 17.23
N VAL A 58 12.96 -2.57 16.58
CA VAL A 58 14.01 -2.70 15.56
C VAL A 58 15.22 -1.89 16.01
N MET A 59 16.42 -2.43 15.88
CA MET A 59 17.66 -1.67 16.09
C MET A 59 17.88 -0.71 14.91
N SER A 60 18.05 0.57 15.19
CA SER A 60 18.36 1.62 14.20
C SER A 60 19.60 2.39 14.67
N PRO A 61 20.45 2.92 13.75
CA PRO A 61 21.59 3.78 14.09
C PRO A 61 21.23 5.02 14.89
#